data_AF-A0A846W4E2-F1
#
_entry.id   AF-A0A846W4E2-F1
#
_cell.length_a   1.000
_cell.length_b   1.000
_cell.length_c   1.000
_cell.angle_alpha   90.00
_cell.angle_beta   90.00
_cell.angle_gamma   90.00
#
_symmetry.space_group_name_H-M   'P 1'
#
loop_
_entity.id
_entity.type
_entity.pdbx_description
1 polymer ?
#
loop_
_entity_poly.entity_id
_entity_poly.type
_entity_poly.pdbx_seq_one_letter_code
_entity_poly.pdbx_strand_id
1 'polypeptide(L)' 'MAKEIDRIRARSAWETVKESPVITAIAVAPVVLVLGVVWWLTNGVVAFVLLALLGVGIVVGGKLLK' A
#
# COMPACT_ATOMS: atom_id res chain seq x y z
N MET A 1 4.30 25.66 -8.74
CA MET A 1 5.58 25.28 -8.11
C MET A 1 5.37 24.02 -7.30
N ALA A 2 5.65 22.85 -7.88
CA ALA A 2 5.69 21.62 -7.09
C ALA A 2 7.01 21.62 -6.31
N LYS A 3 6.96 21.48 -4.98
CA LYS A 3 8.16 21.29 -4.17
C LYS A 3 8.67 19.89 -4.49
N GLU A 4 9.79 19.80 -5.21
CA GLU A 4 10.44 18.52 -5.46
C GLU A 4 10.75 17.85 -4.11
N ILE A 5 10.58 16.52 -4.06
CA ILE A 5 10.89 15.75 -2.87
C ILE A 5 12.41 15.82 -2.69
N ASP A 6 12.83 16.55 -1.67
CA ASP A 6 14.23 16.61 -1.28
C ASP A 6 14.69 15.21 -0.84
N ARG A 7 15.59 14.64 -1.64
CA ARG A 7 16.18 13.32 -1.39
C ARG A 7 16.88 13.25 -0.04
N ILE A 8 17.50 14.34 0.42
CA ILE A 8 18.16 14.41 1.73
C ILE A 8 17.11 14.27 2.83
N ARG A 9 15.99 15.02 2.71
CA ARG A 9 14.89 14.96 3.67
C ARG A 9 14.22 13.59 3.70
N ALA A 10 14.03 12.97 2.54
CA ALA A 10 13.50 11.61 2.45
C ALA A 10 14.42 10.59 3.12
N ARG A 11 15.75 10.71 2.95
CA ARG A 11 16.73 9.85 3.62
C ARG A 11 16.73 10.05 5.13
N SER A 12 16.72 11.29 5.59
CA SER A 12 16.67 11.60 7.01
C SER A 12 15.41 11.02 7.67
N ALA A 13 14.24 11.19 7.03
CA ALA A 13 13.01 10.58 7.52
C ALA A 13 13.11 9.04 7.57
N TRP A 14 13.75 8.41 6.58
CA TRP A 14 13.95 6.97 6.56
C TRP A 14 14.86 6.46 7.68
N GLU A 15 15.91 7.20 8.02
CA GLU A 15 16.76 6.86 9.15
C GLU A 15 15.99 6.99 10.48
N THR A 16 15.11 7.99 10.63
CA THR A 16 14.22 8.08 11.81
C THR A 16 13.30 6.87 11.95
N VAL A 17 12.78 6.35 10.84
CA VAL A 17 11.92 5.16 10.85
C VAL A 17 12.65 3.93 11.36
N LYS A 18 13.90 3.75 10.92
CA LYS A 18 14.75 2.63 11.36
C LYS A 18 15.19 2.77 12.81
N GLU A 19 15.54 3.98 13.24
CA GLU A 19 16.01 4.27 14.60
C GLU A 19 14.90 4.04 15.64
N SER A 20 13.65 4.36 15.30
CA SER A 20 12.53 4.29 16.23
C SER A 20 11.28 3.66 15.58
N PRO A 21 11.28 2.35 15.35
CA PRO A 21 10.21 1.66 14.63
C PRO A 21 8.88 1.67 15.40
N VAL A 22 8.92 1.55 16.72
CA VAL A 22 7.70 1.58 17.56
C VAL A 22 7.03 2.94 17.51
N ILE A 23 7.80 4.03 17.65
CA ILE A 23 7.29 5.40 17.57
C ILE A 23 6.73 5.66 16.17
N THR A 24 7.41 5.19 15.13
CA THR A 24 6.91 5.28 13.75
C THR A 24 5.56 4.58 13.59
N ALA A 25 5.43 3.36 14.14
CA ALA A 25 4.17 2.62 14.08
C ALA A 25 3.03 3.41 14.75
N ILE A 26 3.28 4.00 15.92
CA ILE A 26 2.30 4.84 16.63
C ILE A 26 1.95 6.09 15.81
N ALA A 27 2.96 6.74 15.23
CA ALA A 27 2.76 7.95 14.43
C ALA A 27 1.92 7.71 13.17
N VAL A 28 2.10 6.55 12.51
CA VAL A 28 1.39 6.20 11.28
C VAL A 28 0.06 5.47 11.56
N ALA A 29 -0.14 4.93 12.78
CA ALA A 29 -1.34 4.22 13.20
C ALA A 29 -2.68 4.89 12.82
N PRO A 30 -2.93 6.19 13.09
CA PRO A 30 -4.22 6.80 12.75
C PRO A 30 -4.50 6.78 11.25
N VAL A 31 -3.47 6.96 10.41
CA VAL A 31 -3.61 6.90 8.95
C VAL A 31 -3.94 5.48 8.50
N VAL A 32 -3.23 4.48 9.04
CA VAL A 32 -3.51 3.06 8.73
C VAL A 32 -4.93 2.68 9.15
N LEU A 33 -5.40 3.14 10.32
CA LEU A 33 -6.75 2.87 10.79
C LEU A 33 -7.80 3.47 9.86
N VAL A 34 -7.66 4.75 9.48
CA VAL A 34 -8.61 5.39 8.54
C VAL A 34 -8.61 4.66 7.20
N LEU A 35 -7.44 4.35 6.65
CA LEU A 35 -7.34 3.60 5.39
C LEU A 35 -7.95 2.20 5.52
N GLY A 36 -7.71 1.50 6.63
CA GLY A 36 -8.30 0.18 6.90
C GLY A 36 -9.82 0.22 7.01
N VAL A 37 -10.38 1.24 7.66
CA VAL A 37 -11.83 1.44 7.76
C VAL A 37 -12.43 1.76 6.41
N VAL A 38 -11.86 2.71 5.66
CA VAL A 38 -12.33 3.04 4.31
C VAL A 38 -12.26 1.81 3.41
N TRP A 39 -11.15 1.07 3.44
CA TRP A 39 -10.97 -0.17 2.69
C TRP A 39 -12.03 -1.23 3.04
N TRP A 40 -12.33 -1.40 4.33
CA TRP A 40 -13.36 -2.33 4.77
C TRP A 40 -14.77 -1.92 4.30
N LEU A 41 -15.14 -0.65 4.49
CA LEU A 41 -16.46 -0.12 4.12
C LEU A 41 -16.70 -0.08 2.60
N THR A 42 -15.63 0.05 1.82
CA THR A 42 -15.71 0.09 0.35
C THR A 42 -15.63 -1.30 -0.29
N ASN A 43 -15.74 -2.39 0.49
CA ASN A 43 -15.58 -3.76 0.02
C ASN A 43 -14.22 -4.03 -0.65
N GLY A 44 -13.14 -3.36 -0.20
CA GLY A 44 -11.80 -3.52 -0.76
C GLY A 44 -11.31 -4.97 -0.79
N VAL A 45 -11.76 -5.80 0.16
CA VAL A 45 -11.48 -7.25 0.16
C VAL A 45 -12.13 -7.96 -1.04
N VAL A 46 -13.40 -7.67 -1.33
CA VAL A 46 -14.12 -8.24 -2.48
C VAL A 46 -13.48 -7.76 -3.78
N ALA A 47 -13.18 -6.46 -3.88
CA ALA A 47 -12.50 -5.89 -5.04
C ALA A 47 -11.12 -6.52 -5.28
N PHE A 48 -10.34 -6.72 -4.22
CA PHE A 48 -9.03 -7.36 -4.28
C PHE A 48 -9.12 -8.83 -4.73
N VAL A 49 -10.05 -9.60 -4.16
CA VAL A 49 -10.28 -11.00 -4.56
C VAL A 49 -10.70 -11.08 -6.03
N LEU A 50 -11.60 -10.21 -6.49
CA LEU A 50 -12.02 -10.17 -7.89
C LEU A 50 -10.85 -9.84 -8.84
N LEU A 51 -10.01 -8.86 -8.49
CA LEU A 51 -8.82 -8.52 -9.28
C LEU A 51 -7.80 -9.66 -9.29
N ALA A 52 -7.60 -10.34 -8.16
CA ALA A 52 -6.72 -11.50 -8.08
C ALA A 52 -7.24 -12.66 -8.94
N LEU A 53 -8.53 -12.97 -8.88
CA LEU A 53 -9.17 -13.99 -9.71
C LEU A 53 -9.09 -13.65 -11.20
N LEU A 54 -9.33 -12.38 -11.56
CA LEU A 54 -9.18 -11.91 -12.94
C LEU A 54 -7.74 -12.06 -13.42
N GLY A 55 -6.76 -11.67 -12.60
CA GLY A 55 -5.34 -11.84 -12.89
C GLY A 55 -4.96 -13.29 -13.12
N VAL A 56 -5.39 -14.19 -12.23
CA VAL A 56 -5.19 -15.65 -12.39
C VAL A 56 -5.86 -16.16 -13.66
N GLY A 57 -7.10 -15.76 -13.92
CA GLY A 57 -7.85 -16.14 -15.13
C GLY A 57 -7.14 -15.70 -16.41
N ILE A 58 -6.58 -14.49 -16.46
CA ILE A 58 -5.79 -14.00 -17.60
C ILE A 58 -4.51 -14.83 -17.78
N VAL A 59 -3.80 -15.13 -16.70
CA VAL A 59 -2.55 -15.91 -16.76
C VAL A 59 -2.81 -17.35 -17.24
N VAL A 60 -3.85 -17.99 -16.70
CA VAL A 60 -4.21 -19.37 -17.07
C VAL A 60 -4.81 -19.42 -18.47
N GLY A 61 -5.73 -18.52 -18.81
CA GLY A 61 -6.36 -18.44 -20.13
C GLY A 61 -5.36 -18.10 -21.23
N GLY A 62 -4.46 -17.14 -20.99
CA GLY A 62 -3.38 -16.79 -21.93
C GLY A 62 -2.34 -17.92 -22.12
N LYS A 63 -2.26 -18.86 -21.17
CA LYS A 63 -1.43 -20.07 -21.28
C LYS A 63 -2.13 -21.22 -22.00
N LEU A 64 -3.46 -21.26 -22.00
CA LEU A 64 -4.28 -22.26 -22.71
C LEU A 64 -4.56 -21.88 -24.17
N LEU A 65 -4.47 -20.59 -24.51
CA LEU A 65 -4.66 -20.06 -25.87
C LEU A 65 -3.36 -19.91 -26.68
N LYS A 66 -2.22 -20.33 -26.11
CA LYS A 66 -0.92 -20.49 -26.79
C LYS A 66 -0.69 -21.96 -27.08
#